data_AF-A0A920R0Y6-F1
#
_entry.id   AF-A0A920R0Y6-F1
#
_cell.length_a   1.000
_cell.length_b   1.000
_cell.length_c   1.000
_cell.angle_alpha   90.00
_cell.angle_beta   90.00
_cell.angle_gamma   90.00
#
_symmetry.space_group_name_H-M   'P 1'
#
loop_
_entity.id
_entity.type
_entity.pdbx_description
1 polymer ?
#
loop_
_entity_poly.entity_id
_entity_poly.type
_entity_poly.pdbx_seq_one_letter_code
_entity_poly.pdbx_strand_id
1 'polypeptide(L)' 'MFEINKRDGLARLGKIKTKSGVLNTPTLLPVVNPKILTLSMEELKKCGAQGIITTVT' A
#
# COMPACT_ATOMS: atom_id res chain seq x y z
N MET A 1 11.94 -4.82 -6.09
CA MET A 1 11.99 -6.29 -6.21
C MET A 1 10.69 -6.87 -5.65
N PHE A 2 10.08 -7.85 -6.32
CA PHE A 2 8.88 -8.55 -5.82
C PHE A 2 9.20 -10.01 -5.54
N GLU A 3 8.76 -10.51 -4.39
CA GLU A 3 8.99 -11.87 -3.92
C GLU A 3 7.66 -12.49 -3.46
N ILE A 4 7.43 -13.77 -3.77
CA ILE A 4 6.24 -14.51 -3.31
C ILE A 4 6.61 -15.32 -2.06
N ASN A 5 5.86 -15.13 -0.98
CA ASN A 5 6.09 -15.75 0.31
C ASN A 5 5.26 -17.02 0.52
N LYS A 6 3.97 -16.99 0.11
CA LYS A 6 3.02 -18.10 0.27
C LYS A 6 2.05 -18.10 -0.90
N ARG A 7 1.55 -19.27 -1.27
CA ARG A 7 0.50 -19.44 -2.28
C ARG A 7 -0.58 -20.38 -1.77
N ASP A 8 -1.81 -20.14 -2.21
CA ASP A 8 -2.95 -21.02 -2.04
C ASP A 8 -3.80 -20.92 -3.32
N GLY A 9 -3.82 -21.99 -4.12
CA GLY A 9 -4.31 -21.94 -5.50
C GLY A 9 -3.61 -20.83 -6.34
N LEU A 10 -4.41 -19.90 -6.87
CA LEU A 10 -3.91 -18.73 -7.61
C LEU A 10 -3.59 -17.52 -6.71
N ALA A 11 -4.03 -17.53 -5.45
CA ALA A 11 -3.78 -16.45 -4.50
C ALA A 11 -2.31 -16.45 -4.06
N ARG A 12 -1.75 -15.25 -3.88
CA ARG A 12 -0.33 -15.05 -3.58
C ARG A 12 -0.16 -14.02 -2.47
N LEU A 13 0.52 -14.42 -1.41
CA LEU A 13 1.10 -13.49 -0.44
C LEU A 13 2.53 -13.20 -0.86
N GLY A 14 2.93 -11.94 -0.84
CA GLY A 14 4.24 -11.53 -1.32
C GLY A 14 4.73 -10.24 -0.68
N LYS A 15 5.95 -9.84 -1.03
CA LYS A 15 6.59 -8.61 -0.56
C LYS A 15 7.12 -7.84 -1.75
N ILE A 16 6.75 -6.56 -1.84
CA ILE A 16 7.32 -5.59 -2.79
C ILE A 16 8.29 -4.70 -2.00
N LYS A 17 9.58 -4.82 -2.30
CA LYS A 17 10.61 -3.92 -1.78
C LYS A 17 10.70 -2.69 -2.69
N THR A 18 10.42 -1.52 -2.12
CA THR A 18 10.56 -0.19 -2.74
C THR A 18 11.66 0.60 -2.04
N LYS A 19 12.00 1.79 -2.55
CA LYS A 19 12.93 2.70 -1.87
C LYS A 19 12.37 3.22 -0.54
N SER A 20 11.05 3.33 -0.43
CA SER A 20 10.35 3.87 0.74
C SER A 20 10.00 2.81 1.79
N GLY A 21 10.22 1.52 1.51
CA GLY A 21 9.97 0.44 2.46
C GLY A 21 9.51 -0.85 1.79
N VAL A 22 8.85 -1.71 2.57
CA VAL A 22 8.32 -2.99 2.10
C VAL A 22 6.80 -3.00 2.19
N LEU A 23 6.14 -3.37 1.09
CA LEU A 23 4.68 -3.56 1.03
C LEU A 23 4.38 -5.06 1.00
N ASN A 24 3.42 -5.52 1.80
CA ASN A 24 2.99 -6.92 1.79
C ASN A 24 1.76 -7.06 0.89
N THR A 25 1.77 -7.99 -0.06
CA THR A 25 0.63 -8.25 -0.95
C THR A 25 -0.22 -9.42 -0.42
N PRO A 26 -1.55 -9.41 -0.62
CA PRO A 26 -2.33 -8.38 -1.30
C PRO A 26 -2.41 -7.10 -0.45
N THR A 27 -2.30 -5.93 -1.10
CA THR A 27 -2.39 -4.61 -0.45
C THR A 27 -3.41 -3.75 -1.18
N LEU A 28 -4.12 -2.91 -0.43
CA LEU A 28 -4.93 -1.83 -0.95
C LEU A 28 -4.20 -0.51 -0.72
N LEU A 29 -4.11 0.34 -1.74
CA LEU A 29 -3.46 1.65 -1.65
C LEU A 29 -4.54 2.73 -1.75
N PRO A 30 -4.83 3.49 -0.67
CA PRO A 30 -5.78 4.58 -0.71
C PRO A 30 -5.32 5.67 -1.69
N VAL A 31 -6.28 6.25 -2.40
CA VAL A 31 -6.04 7.44 -3.23
C VAL A 31 -6.08 8.67 -2.31
N VAL A 32 -5.00 9.46 -2.34
CA VAL A 32 -4.87 10.70 -1.57
C VAL A 32 -4.83 11.88 -2.54
N ASN A 33 -5.67 12.89 -2.29
CA ASN A 33 -5.59 14.18 -2.95
C ASN A 33 -4.86 15.17 -2.01
N PRO A 34 -3.69 15.70 -2.38
CA PRO A 34 -2.93 16.59 -1.50
C PRO A 34 -3.64 17.94 -1.27
N LYS A 35 -4.58 18.33 -2.14
CA LYS A 35 -5.38 19.57 -1.97
C LYS A 35 -6.50 19.40 -0.94
N ILE A 36 -7.03 18.19 -0.78
CA ILE A 36 -8.13 17.89 0.14
C ILE A 36 -7.85 16.53 0.80
N LEU A 37 -7.39 16.58 2.04
CA LEU A 37 -7.08 15.40 2.84
C LEU A 37 -8.33 14.94 3.60
N THR A 38 -9.12 14.03 3.02
CA THR A 38 -10.32 13.45 3.67
C THR A 38 -9.98 12.71 4.97
N LEU A 39 -8.82 12.04 4.99
CA LEU A 39 -8.21 11.44 6.18
C LEU A 39 -6.76 11.91 6.25
N SER A 40 -6.28 12.16 7.46
CA SER A 40 -4.88 12.45 7.70
C SER A 40 -3.99 11.23 7.41
N MET A 41 -2.70 11.47 7.18
CA MET A 41 -1.73 10.38 6.97
C MET A 41 -1.64 9.44 8.18
N GLU A 42 -1.87 9.96 9.39
CA GLU A 42 -1.88 9.17 10.62
C GLU A 42 -3.11 8.26 10.69
N GLU A 43 -4.29 8.75 10.32
CA GLU A 43 -5.51 7.93 10.26
C GLU A 43 -5.39 6.83 9.22
N LEU A 44 -4.87 7.13 8.02
CA LEU A 44 -4.62 6.11 6.99
C LEU A 44 -3.67 5.02 7.50
N LYS A 45 -2.62 5.42 8.23
CA LYS A 45 -1.68 4.47 8.85
C LYS A 45 -2.36 3.63 9.93
N LYS A 46 -3.23 4.22 10.76
CA LYS A 46 -4.03 3.51 11.78
C LYS A 46 -5.00 2.50 11.14
N CYS A 47 -5.53 2.79 9.96
CA CYS A 47 -6.32 1.85 9.16
C CYS A 47 -5.50 0.72 8.52
N GLY A 48 -4.17 0.72 8.67
CA GLY A 48 -3.29 -0.32 8.14
C GLY A 48 -2.75 -0.06 6.73
N ALA A 49 -2.93 1.15 6.18
CA ALA A 49 -2.36 1.48 4.87
C ALA A 49 -0.82 1.42 4.92
N GLN A 50 -0.23 0.59 4.06
CA GLN A 50 1.22 0.43 3.95
C GLN A 50 1.84 1.38 2.92
N GLY A 51 0.99 1.99 2.08
CA GLY A 51 1.35 2.99 1.08
C GLY A 51 0.09 3.67 0.55
N ILE A 52 0.28 4.70 -0.27
CA ILE A 52 -0.80 5.48 -0.89
C ILE A 52 -0.50 5.66 -2.38
N ILE A 53 -1.53 6.00 -3.14
CA ILE A 53 -1.39 6.57 -4.48
C ILE A 53 -1.86 8.02 -4.41
N THR A 54 -1.11 8.95 -4.98
CA THR A 54 -1.53 10.35 -5.10
C THR A 54 -1.78 10.68 -6.56
N THR A 55 -2.72 11.57 -6.81
CA THR A 55 -2.82 12.23 -8.11
C THR A 55 -1.81 13.36 -8.18
N VAL A 56 -1.17 13.55 -9.33
CA VAL A 56 -0.38 14.75 -9.64
C VAL A 56 -1.31 15.74 -10.36
N THR A 57 -1.75 16.78 -9.65
CA THR A 57 -2.63 17.84 -10.19
C THR A 57 -2.43 19.13 -9.42
#